data_AF-A0A0F9D130-F1
#
_entry.id   AF-A0A0F9D130-F1
#
_cell.length_a   1.000
_cell.length_b   1.000
_cell.length_c   1.000
_cell.angle_alpha   90.00
_cell.angle_beta   90.00
_cell.angle_gamma   90.00
#
_symmetry.space_group_name_H-M   'P 1'
#
loop_
_entity.id
_entity.type
_entity.pdbx_description
1 polymer ?
#
loop_
_entity_poly.entity_id
_entity_poly.type
_entity_poly.pdbx_seq_one_letter_code
_entity_poly.pdbx_strand_id
1 'polypeptide(L)'
;IYTCPAAPKTADIDNISLLNTVSSDVSVKLYFKASGGTSRRIYKAVLGDEGTGLMEKRLTMEAADIIEGEASIGSAVDFVISGVENS
;
A
#
# COMPACT_ATOMS: atom_id res chain seq x y z
N ILE A 1 0.98 5.65 -3.53
CA ILE A 1 1.42 4.43 -4.25
C ILE A 1 0.33 3.88 -5.17
N TYR A 2 -0.95 4.03 -4.82
CA TYR A 2 -2.06 3.71 -5.71
C TYR A 2 -3.25 4.64 -5.45
N THR A 3 -3.99 4.98 -6.50
CA THR A 3 -5.24 5.74 -6.43
C THR A 3 -6.29 4.94 -7.18
N CYS A 4 -7.38 4.59 -6.50
CA CYS A 4 -8.51 3.90 -7.13
C CYS A 4 -9.06 4.81 -8.24
N PRO A 5 -9.29 4.29 -9.46
CA PRO A 5 -9.87 5.07 -10.54
C PRO A 5 -11.15 5.80 -10.13
N ALA A 6 -11.40 6.96 -10.76
CA ALA A 6 -12.63 7.70 -10.54
C ALA A 6 -13.87 6.92 -11.03
N ALA A 7 -15.03 7.29 -10.50
CA ALA A 7 -16.33 6.62 -10.64
C ALA A 7 -16.66 6.14 -12.08
N PRO A 8 -17.43 5.04 -12.26
CA PRO A 8 -18.18 4.27 -11.24
C PRO A 8 -17.37 3.15 -10.54
N LYS A 9 -16.05 3.13 -10.70
CA LYS A 9 -15.21 1.99 -10.30
C LYS A 9 -14.99 1.90 -8.79
N THR A 10 -14.97 0.66 -8.30
CA THR A 10 -14.40 0.29 -6.99
C THR A 10 -13.22 -0.65 -7.19
N ALA A 11 -12.34 -0.78 -6.20
CA ALA A 11 -11.25 -1.74 -6.25
C ALA A 11 -11.22 -2.57 -4.96
N ASP A 12 -11.18 -3.89 -5.11
CA ASP A 12 -10.93 -4.81 -4.00
C ASP A 12 -9.45 -5.20 -4.02
N ILE A 13 -8.68 -4.67 -3.08
CA ILE A 13 -7.27 -5.04 -2.92
C ILE A 13 -7.20 -6.28 -2.03
N ASP A 14 -6.60 -7.34 -2.54
CA ASP A 14 -6.44 -8.61 -1.82
C ASP A 14 -5.14 -8.62 -1.01
N ASN A 15 -4.04 -8.18 -1.61
CA ASN A 15 -2.75 -8.10 -0.95
C ASN A 15 -1.85 -6.98 -1.48
N ILE A 16 -0.90 -6.60 -0.64
CA ILE A 16 0.20 -5.70 -1.01
C ILE A 16 1.51 -6.38 -0.59
N SER A 17 2.35 -6.65 -1.58
CA SER A 17 3.71 -7.18 -1.37
C SER A 17 4.71 -6.03 -1.39
N LEU A 18 5.69 -6.09 -0.49
CA LEU A 18 6.74 -5.10 -0.30
C LEU A 18 8.10 -5.80 -0.33
N LEU A 19 9.08 -5.17 -0.96
CA LEU A 19 10.47 -5.64 -1.01
C LEU A 19 11.39 -4.50 -0.62
N ASN A 20 12.24 -4.70 0.39
CA ASN A 20 13.35 -3.81 0.68
C ASN A 20 14.44 -4.00 -0.38
N THR A 21 14.89 -2.91 -1.01
CA THR A 21 15.89 -2.94 -2.08
C THR A 21 17.28 -2.49 -1.62
N VAL A 22 17.44 -2.21 -0.32
CA VAL A 22 18.71 -1.76 0.26
C VAL A 22 19.23 -2.73 1.32
N SER A 23 20.55 -2.65 1.54
CA SER A 23 21.28 -3.51 2.48
C SER A 23 21.20 -3.08 3.94
N SER A 24 20.04 -2.59 4.37
CA SER A 24 19.79 -2.09 5.73
C SER A 24 18.31 -2.18 6.08
N ASP A 25 17.98 -2.28 7.36
CA ASP A 25 16.59 -2.32 7.81
C ASP A 25 15.81 -1.05 7.42
N VAL A 26 14.62 -1.25 6.86
CA VAL A 26 13.70 -0.17 6.46
C VAL A 26 12.37 -0.32 7.20
N SER A 27 11.97 0.73 7.91
CA SER A 27 10.63 0.82 8.47
C SER A 27 9.65 1.27 7.39
N VAL A 28 8.57 0.52 7.21
CA VAL A 28 7.52 0.79 6.22
C VAL A 28 6.16 0.95 6.90
N LYS A 29 5.39 1.93 6.45
CA LYS A 29 4.00 2.15 6.86
C LYS A 29 3.15 2.33 5.60
N LEU A 30 2.01 1.66 5.56
CA LEU A 30 0.99 1.89 4.55
C LEU A 30 -0.22 2.55 5.18
N TYR A 31 -0.83 3.49 4.47
CA TYR A 31 -2.03 4.18 4.87
C TYR A 31 -3.10 4.06 3.80
N PHE A 32 -4.35 3.94 4.24
CA PHE A 32 -5.51 4.11 3.42
C PHE A 32 -6.09 5.49 3.69
N LYS A 33 -6.39 6.23 2.62
CA LYS A 33 -7.04 7.53 2.69
C LYS A 33 -8.31 7.48 1.84
N ALA A 34 -9.45 7.59 2.51
CA ALA A 34 -10.72 7.79 1.82
C ALA A 34 -10.69 9.12 1.05
N SER A 35 -11.34 9.19 -0.10
CA SER A 35 -11.41 10.40 -0.92
C SER A 35 -11.90 11.60 -0.09
N GLY A 36 -11.13 12.69 -0.09
CA GLY A 36 -11.39 13.89 0.72
C GLY A 36 -11.27 13.73 2.24
N GLY A 37 -10.89 12.54 2.72
CA GLY A 37 -10.80 12.21 4.14
C GLY A 37 -9.38 12.21 4.73
N THR A 38 -9.29 11.74 5.98
CA THR A 38 -8.04 11.59 6.71
C THR A 38 -7.45 10.19 6.52
N SER A 39 -6.13 10.12 6.35
CA SER A 39 -5.41 8.84 6.24
C SER A 39 -5.47 8.05 7.54
N ARG A 40 -5.69 6.73 7.44
CA ARG A 40 -5.55 5.76 8.54
C ARG A 40 -4.48 4.73 8.21
N ARG A 41 -3.67 4.35 9.18
CA ARG A 41 -2.62 3.33 8.98
C ARG A 41 -3.24 1.94 8.86
N ILE A 42 -2.85 1.20 7.83
CA ILE A 42 -3.36 -0.16 7.54
C ILE A 42 -2.27 -1.23 7.68
N TYR A 43 -1.00 -0.85 7.58
CA TYR A 43 0.14 -1.75 7.73
C TYR A 43 1.34 -1.03 8.35
N LYS A 44 2.13 -1.76 9.14
CA LYS A 44 3.43 -1.30 9.67
C LYS A 44 4.35 -2.51 9.82
N ALA A 45 5.56 -2.41 9.28
CA ALA A 45 6.60 -3.42 9.46
C ALA A 45 7.99 -2.77 9.46
N VAL A 46 8.97 -3.54 9.93
CA VAL A 46 10.38 -3.33 9.62
C VAL A 46 10.78 -4.45 8.69
N LEU A 47 11.26 -4.10 7.50
CA LEU A 47 11.83 -5.05 6.55
C LEU A 47 13.32 -5.10 6.81
N GLY A 48 13.86 -6.29 7.03
CA GLY A 48 15.31 -6.48 7.16
C GLY A 48 16.04 -6.21 5.85
N ASP A 49 17.36 -6.35 5.84
CA ASP A 49 18.19 -6.38 4.62
C ASP A 49 17.57 -7.30 3.56
N GLU A 50 17.26 -6.72 2.39
CA GLU A 50 16.56 -7.37 1.26
C GLU A 50 15.26 -8.11 1.66
N GLY A 51 14.68 -7.72 2.80
CA GLY A 51 13.53 -8.38 3.41
C GLY A 51 12.22 -8.05 2.70
N THR A 52 11.25 -8.96 2.84
CA THR A 52 9.91 -8.83 2.24
C THR A 52 8.85 -8.60 3.30
N GLY A 53 7.79 -7.88 2.92
CA GLY A 53 6.57 -7.71 3.72
C GLY A 53 5.34 -8.06 2.90
N LEU A 54 4.34 -8.65 3.55
CA LEU A 54 3.06 -8.96 2.93
C LEU A 54 1.92 -8.44 3.80
N MET A 55 1.04 -7.65 3.21
CA MET A 55 -0.24 -7.29 3.80
C MET A 55 -1.33 -8.18 3.18
N GLU A 56 -1.76 -9.22 3.89
CA GLU A 56 -2.86 -10.11 3.49
C GLU A 56 -4.17 -9.66 4.14
N LYS A 57 -4.67 -8.50 3.72
CA LYS A 57 -5.95 -8.00 4.22
C LYS A 57 -6.73 -7.38 3.08
N ARG A 58 -7.92 -7.92 2.86
CA ARG A 58 -8.87 -7.37 1.90
C ARG A 58 -9.23 -5.94 2.27
N LEU A 59 -9.06 -5.03 1.32
CA LEU A 59 -9.39 -3.62 1.44
C LEU A 59 -10.22 -3.21 0.22
N THR A 60 -11.50 -2.95 0.44
CA THR A 60 -12.38 -2.36 -0.57
C THR A 60 -12.14 -0.85 -0.60
N MET A 61 -11.92 -0.34 -1.80
CA MET A 61 -11.64 1.06 -2.10
C MET A 61 -12.76 1.62 -2.98
N GLU A 62 -13.23 2.81 -2.60
CA GLU A 62 -14.18 3.59 -3.37
C GLU A 62 -13.44 4.49 -4.38
N ALA A 63 -14.22 5.10 -5.28
CA ALA A 63 -13.70 6.01 -6.29
C ALA A 63 -12.80 7.10 -5.67
N ALA A 64 -11.60 7.25 -6.23
CA ALA A 64 -10.57 8.21 -5.79
C ALA A 64 -9.98 7.99 -4.39
N ASP A 65 -10.25 6.85 -3.72
CA ASP A 65 -9.50 6.44 -2.53
C ASP A 65 -8.02 6.20 -2.86
N ILE A 66 -7.15 6.35 -1.86
CA ILE A 66 -5.70 6.34 -2.04
C ILE A 66 -5.04 5.36 -1.06
N ILE A 67 -4.07 4.60 -1.57
CA ILE A 67 -3.06 3.93 -0.74
C ILE A 67 -1.78 4.76 -0.78
N GLU A 68 -1.34 5.17 0.40
CA GLU A 68 -0.11 5.94 0.63
C GLU A 68 0.94 5.03 1.27
N GLY A 69 2.21 5.23 0.89
CA GLY A 69 3.35 4.50 1.43
C GLY A 69 4.36 5.47 2.02
N GLU A 70 4.90 5.12 3.17
CA GLU A 70 5.98 5.85 3.85
C GLU A 70 7.06 4.84 4.23
N ALA A 71 8.30 5.13 3.84
CA ALA A 71 9.48 4.35 4.21
C ALA A 71 10.48 5.24 4.95
N SER A 72 11.22 4.67 5.91
CA SER A 72 12.27 5.41 6.65
C SER A 72 13.45 5.81 5.76
N ILE A 73 13.60 5.14 4.62
CA ILE A 73 14.57 5.47 3.57
C ILE A 73 13.79 5.64 2.27
N GLY A 74 13.93 6.81 1.63
CA GLY A 74 13.24 7.09 0.37
C GLY A 74 13.68 6.15 -0.75
N SER A 75 12.72 5.68 -1.55
CA SER A 75 12.94 4.78 -2.70
C SER A 75 13.61 3.44 -2.37
N ALA A 76 13.60 3.02 -1.11
CA ALA A 76 14.21 1.76 -0.66
C ALA A 76 13.22 0.57 -0.66
N VAL A 77 11.99 0.78 -1.15
CA VAL A 77 10.93 -0.23 -1.09
C VAL A 77 10.21 -0.30 -2.42
N ASP A 78 10.31 -1.46 -3.06
CA ASP A 78 9.47 -1.82 -4.19
C ASP A 78 8.15 -2.42 -3.68
N PHE A 79 7.09 -2.30 -4.48
CA PHE A 79 5.78 -2.79 -4.10
C PHE A 79 5.00 -3.37 -5.28
N VAL A 80 4.15 -4.35 -4.97
CA VAL A 80 3.14 -4.90 -5.89
C VAL A 80 1.80 -4.89 -5.17
N ILE A 81 0.77 -4.33 -5.81
CA ILE A 81 -0.61 -4.29 -5.29
C ILE A 81 -1.45 -5.21 -6.16
N SER A 82 -2.05 -6.23 -5.55
CA SER A 82 -2.87 -7.23 -6.22
C SER A 82 -4.32 -7.09 -5.78
N GLY A 83 -5.24 -7.14 -6.75
CA GLY A 83 -6.67 -7.02 -6.51
C GLY A 83 -7.48 -6.98 -7.80
N VAL A 84 -8.75 -6.64 -7.69
CA VAL A 84 -9.69 -6.54 -8.82
C VAL A 84 -10.31 -5.15 -8.86
N GLU A 85 -10.27 -4.51 -10.03
CA GLU A 85 -11.10 -3.33 -10.32
C GLU A 85 -12.50 -3.80 -10.74
N ASN A 86 -13.53 -3.33 -10.03
CA ASN A 86 -14.92 -3.55 -10.38
C ASN A 86 -15.45 -2.36 -11.18
N SER A 87 -16.24 -2.65 -12.21
CA SER A 87 -16.89 -1.66 -13.11
C SER A 87 -18.21 -1.15 -12.58
#